data_AF-A0A3D0IEW2-F1
#
_entry.id   AF-A0A3D0IEW2-F1
#
_cell.length_a   1.000
_cell.length_b   1.000
_cell.length_c   1.000
_cell.angle_alpha   90.00
_cell.angle_beta   90.00
_cell.angle_gamma   90.00
#
_symmetry.space_group_name_H-M   'P 1'
#
loop_
_entity.id
_entity.type
_entity.pdbx_description
1 polymer ?
#
loop_
_entity_poly.entity_id
_entity_poly.type
_entity_poly.pdbx_seq_one_letter_code
_entity_poly.pdbx_strand_id
1 'polypeptide(L)'
;MMNDQAQKQYVQNDSSMKDLTIEVEGNELIYTYYFNQEFDDATAQLMQKSIDTDANKKMIENLKGSIEAQYNVSDITITYIYCDKNGKEIAKISA
;
A
#
# COMPACT_ATOMS: atom_id res chain seq x y z
N MET A 1 14.26 5.12 5.52
CA MET A 1 13.29 4.96 6.63
C MET A 1 12.35 6.14 6.60
N MET A 2 11.06 5.91 6.35
CA MET A 2 10.05 6.97 6.50
C MET A 2 10.07 7.40 7.97
N ASN A 3 10.12 8.71 8.21
CA ASN A 3 10.04 9.27 9.56
C ASN A 3 8.74 8.75 10.23
N ASP A 4 8.83 8.10 11.39
CA ASP A 4 7.68 7.64 12.21
C ASP A 4 6.57 8.71 12.36
N GLN A 5 6.93 10.00 12.30
CA GLN A 5 5.97 11.11 12.32
C GLN A 5 5.11 11.20 11.05
N ALA A 6 5.64 10.89 9.87
CA ALA A 6 4.89 10.92 8.62
C ALA A 6 3.85 9.78 8.56
N GLN A 7 4.24 8.59 9.02
CA GLN A 7 3.33 7.45 9.20
C GLN A 7 2.23 7.79 10.22
N LYS A 8 2.62 8.31 11.40
CA LYS A 8 1.65 8.75 12.42
C LYS A 8 0.71 9.84 11.90
N GLN A 9 1.21 10.81 11.15
CA GLN A 9 0.37 11.86 10.57
C GLN A 9 -0.60 11.33 9.52
N TYR A 10 -0.19 10.39 8.67
CA TYR A 10 -1.09 9.79 7.68
C TYR A 10 -2.23 9.02 8.36
N VAL A 11 -1.91 8.15 9.33
CA VAL A 11 -2.90 7.36 10.07
C VAL A 11 -3.78 8.25 10.97
N GLN A 12 -3.23 9.29 11.61
CA GLN A 12 -4.02 10.18 12.46
C GLN A 12 -4.96 11.09 11.68
N ASN A 13 -4.62 11.44 10.44
CA ASN A 13 -5.43 12.35 9.62
C ASN A 13 -6.50 11.61 8.79
N ASP A 14 -6.36 10.30 8.59
CA ASP A 14 -7.36 9.49 7.91
C ASP A 14 -8.15 8.65 8.92
N SER A 15 -9.36 9.10 9.24
CA SER A 15 -10.25 8.40 10.17
C SER A 15 -10.69 7.00 9.71
N SER A 16 -10.38 6.59 8.47
CA SER A 16 -10.64 5.24 7.96
C SER A 16 -9.46 4.27 8.16
N MET A 17 -8.28 4.79 8.53
CA MET A 17 -7.06 4.00 8.68
C MET A 17 -6.78 3.71 10.16
N LYS A 18 -6.50 2.45 10.44
CA LYS A 18 -6.01 1.95 11.73
C LYS A 18 -4.50 2.04 11.81
N ASP A 19 -3.81 1.65 10.73
CA ASP A 19 -2.34 1.60 10.69
C ASP A 19 -1.82 1.58 9.24
N LEU A 20 -0.52 1.82 9.08
CA LEU A 20 0.23 1.67 7.84
C LEU A 20 1.60 1.11 8.19
N THR A 21 1.99 -0.04 7.68
CA THR A 21 3.37 -0.56 7.82
C THR A 21 4.13 -0.43 6.51
N ILE A 22 5.45 -0.27 6.61
CA ILE A 22 6.36 -0.23 5.47
C ILE A 22 7.51 -1.17 5.77
N GLU A 23 7.70 -2.17 4.92
CA GLU A 23 8.69 -3.22 5.06
C GLU A 23 9.56 -3.28 3.80
N VAL A 24 10.81 -3.69 3.98
CA VAL A 24 11.75 -3.91 2.87
C VAL A 24 12.19 -5.35 2.93
N GLU A 25 11.84 -6.13 1.91
CA GLU A 25 12.20 -7.53 1.77
C GLU A 25 13.04 -7.71 0.49
N GLY A 26 14.36 -7.77 0.65
CA GLY A 26 15.26 -7.81 -0.50
C GLY A 26 15.15 -6.54 -1.35
N ASN A 27 14.68 -6.68 -2.59
CA ASN A 27 14.43 -5.59 -3.54
C ASN A 27 12.95 -5.14 -3.55
N GLU A 28 12.11 -5.67 -2.67
CA GLU A 28 10.70 -5.33 -2.58
C GLU A 28 10.45 -4.33 -1.45
N LEU A 29 9.73 -3.26 -1.76
CA LEU A 29 9.21 -2.28 -0.80
C LEU A 29 7.71 -2.53 -0.64
N ILE A 30 7.31 -2.99 0.54
CA ILE A 30 5.94 -3.43 0.84
C ILE A 30 5.27 -2.39 1.73
N TYR A 31 4.15 -1.84 1.27
CA TYR A 31 3.28 -0.96 2.05
C TYR A 31 2.01 -1.73 2.41
N THR A 32 1.74 -1.88 3.70
CA THR A 32 0.51 -2.53 4.16
C THR A 32 -0.39 -1.53 4.86
N TYR A 33 -1.55 -1.25 4.28
CA TYR A 33 -2.58 -0.37 4.81
C TYR A 33 -3.60 -1.18 5.61
N TYR A 34 -3.89 -0.77 6.84
CA TYR A 34 -4.90 -1.40 7.67
C TYR A 34 -6.07 -0.43 7.88
N PHE A 35 -7.25 -0.79 7.40
CA PHE A 35 -8.46 -0.03 7.67
C PHE A 35 -8.93 -0.24 9.11
N ASN A 36 -9.69 0.72 9.67
CA ASN A 36 -10.27 0.59 11.00
C ASN A 36 -11.63 -0.13 11.03
N GLN A 37 -12.13 -0.53 9.87
CA GLN A 37 -13.37 -1.28 9.71
C GLN A 37 -13.13 -2.68 9.16
N GLU A 38 -14.10 -3.55 9.40
CA GLU A 38 -14.16 -4.89 8.84
C GLU A 38 -15.03 -4.87 7.59
N PHE A 39 -14.68 -5.68 6.61
CA PHE A 39 -15.42 -5.79 5.37
C PHE A 39 -15.95 -7.22 5.21
N ASP A 40 -17.24 -7.33 4.90
CA ASP A 40 -17.79 -8.58 4.40
C ASP A 40 -17.21 -8.91 3.01
N ASP A 41 -17.39 -10.14 2.56
CA ASP A 41 -16.80 -10.61 1.31
C ASP A 41 -17.31 -9.83 0.08
N ALA A 42 -18.56 -9.38 0.09
CA ALA A 42 -19.13 -8.62 -1.01
C ALA A 42 -18.46 -7.23 -1.12
N THR A 43 -18.30 -6.54 0.00
CA THR A 43 -17.64 -5.22 0.05
C THR A 43 -16.15 -5.35 -0.25
N ALA A 44 -15.49 -6.39 0.29
CA ALA A 44 -14.09 -6.66 0.00
C ALA A 44 -13.84 -6.87 -1.51
N GLN A 45 -14.71 -7.60 -2.21
CA GLN A 45 -14.60 -7.78 -3.67
C GLN A 45 -14.80 -6.47 -4.44
N LEU A 46 -15.71 -5.59 -4.00
CA LEU A 46 -15.90 -4.28 -4.63
C LEU A 46 -14.67 -3.40 -4.44
N MET A 47 -14.10 -3.40 -3.23
CA MET A 47 -12.86 -2.69 -2.94
C MET A 47 -11.70 -3.22 -3.76
N GLN A 48 -11.54 -4.54 -3.84
CA GLN A 48 -10.52 -5.18 -4.65
C GLN A 48 -10.59 -4.70 -6.10
N LYS A 49 -11.79 -4.65 -6.70
CA LYS A 49 -11.98 -4.12 -8.07
C LYS A 49 -11.65 -2.63 -8.20
N SER A 50 -11.92 -1.84 -7.18
CA SER A 50 -11.59 -0.40 -7.18
C SER A 50 -10.09 -0.14 -7.02
N ILE A 51 -9.37 -1.08 -6.38
CA ILE A 51 -7.93 -1.01 -6.13
C ILE A 51 -7.15 -1.59 -7.31
N ASP A 52 -7.56 -2.74 -7.82
CA ASP A 52 -6.94 -3.43 -8.96
C ASP A 52 -7.35 -2.80 -10.29
N THR A 53 -6.84 -1.59 -10.51
CA THR A 53 -7.08 -0.81 -11.74
C THR A 53 -5.75 -0.47 -12.41
N ASP A 54 -5.78 -0.30 -13.74
CA ASP A 54 -4.61 0.13 -14.52
C ASP A 54 -4.07 1.49 -14.06
N ALA A 55 -4.96 2.38 -13.57
CA ALA A 55 -4.57 3.66 -13.04
C ALA A 55 -3.68 3.51 -11.79
N ASN A 56 -4.09 2.63 -10.85
CA ASN A 56 -3.30 2.38 -9.64
C ASN A 56 -2.00 1.63 -9.95
N LYS A 57 -2.03 0.64 -10.85
CA LYS A 57 -0.79 -0.03 -11.31
C LYS A 57 0.19 0.96 -11.92
N LYS A 58 -0.29 1.84 -12.80
CA LYS A 58 0.54 2.89 -13.41
C LYS A 58 1.08 3.88 -12.38
N MET A 59 0.30 4.21 -11.35
CA MET A 59 0.78 5.04 -10.24
C MET A 59 1.96 4.38 -9.51
N ILE A 60 1.88 3.08 -9.22
CA ILE A 60 2.97 2.33 -8.57
C ILE A 60 4.19 2.24 -9.48
N GLU A 61 4.02 1.94 -10.77
CA GLU A 61 5.11 1.95 -11.76
C GLU A 61 5.83 3.31 -11.84
N ASN A 62 5.07 4.41 -11.81
CA ASN A 62 5.67 5.75 -11.79
C ASN A 62 6.46 6.02 -10.51
N LEU A 63 5.97 5.55 -9.36
CA LEU A 63 6.68 5.65 -8.08
C LEU A 63 7.97 4.83 -8.14
N LYS A 64 7.90 3.59 -8.64
CA LYS A 64 9.05 2.72 -8.87
C LYS A 64 10.11 3.42 -9.71
N GLY A 65 9.74 3.90 -10.90
CA GLY A 65 10.68 4.62 -11.77
C GLY A 65 11.28 5.88 -11.12
N SER A 66 10.50 6.57 -10.28
CA SER A 66 11.01 7.74 -9.53
C SER A 66 12.03 7.35 -8.47
N ILE A 67 11.80 6.26 -7.73
CA ILE A 67 12.74 5.74 -6.73
C ILE A 67 14.01 5.24 -7.40
N GLU A 68 13.88 4.45 -8.46
CA GLU A 68 15.02 3.95 -9.25
C GLU A 68 15.90 5.10 -9.74
N ALA A 69 15.29 6.13 -10.34
CA ALA A 69 16.01 7.31 -10.82
C ALA A 69 16.63 8.14 -9.69
N GLN A 70 15.91 8.36 -8.58
CA GLN A 70 16.38 9.21 -7.48
C GLN A 70 17.55 8.58 -6.71
N TYR A 71 17.51 7.27 -6.51
CA TYR A 71 18.50 6.55 -5.70
C TYR A 71 19.52 5.77 -6.54
N ASN A 72 19.43 5.84 -7.87
CA ASN A 72 20.28 5.11 -8.81
C ASN A 72 20.31 3.60 -8.50
N VAL A 73 19.12 3.06 -8.23
CA VAL A 73 18.84 1.63 -8.04
C VAL A 73 18.01 1.14 -9.21
N SER A 74 17.95 -0.17 -9.42
CA SER A 74 17.10 -0.79 -10.44
C SER A 74 16.57 -2.12 -9.94
N ASP A 75 15.55 -2.63 -10.64
CA ASP A 75 14.97 -3.95 -10.36
C ASP A 75 14.34 -4.00 -8.96
N ILE A 76 13.68 -2.92 -8.57
CA ILE A 76 12.87 -2.90 -7.35
C ILE A 76 11.43 -3.33 -7.66
N THR A 77 10.76 -3.85 -6.66
CA THR A 77 9.30 -4.07 -6.69
C THR A 77 8.65 -3.22 -5.62
N ILE A 78 7.53 -2.60 -5.93
CA ILE A 78 6.70 -1.91 -4.94
C ILE A 78 5.37 -2.64 -4.86
N THR A 79 5.00 -3.02 -3.64
CA THR A 79 3.78 -3.78 -3.36
C THR A 79 2.92 -3.03 -2.36
N TYR A 80 1.65 -2.80 -2.71
CA TYR A 80 0.65 -2.26 -1.78
C TYR A 80 -0.33 -3.37 -1.41
N ILE A 81 -0.48 -3.59 -0.10
CA ILE A 81 -1.41 -4.54 0.49
C ILE A 81 -2.45 -3.75 1.28
N TYR A 82 -3.72 -4.07 1.07
CA TYR A 82 -4.84 -3.45 1.77
C TYR A 82 -5.53 -4.49 2.64
N CYS A 83 -5.57 -4.25 3.94
CA CYS A 83 -6.12 -5.15 4.94
C CYS A 83 -7.26 -4.48 5.71
N ASP A 84 -8.23 -5.28 6.16
CA ASP A 84 -9.27 -4.83 7.07
C ASP A 84 -8.75 -4.65 8.52
N LYS A 85 -9.63 -4.27 9.45
CA LYS A 85 -9.28 -4.06 10.87
C LYS A 85 -8.66 -5.30 11.56
N ASN A 86 -8.99 -6.49 11.06
CA ASN A 86 -8.56 -7.79 11.60
C ASN A 86 -7.29 -8.30 10.90
N GLY A 87 -6.78 -7.59 9.90
CA GLY A 87 -5.61 -8.00 9.12
C GLY A 87 -5.95 -8.94 7.96
N LYS A 88 -7.22 -9.09 7.59
CA LYS A 88 -7.61 -9.87 6.40
C LYS A 88 -7.27 -9.06 5.16
N GLU A 89 -6.47 -9.63 4.26
CA GLU A 89 -6.15 -9.04 2.96
C GLU A 89 -7.42 -8.89 2.12
N ILE A 90 -7.63 -7.67 1.61
CA ILE A 90 -8.71 -7.27 0.70
C ILE A 90 -8.17 -7.21 -0.73
N ALA A 91 -6.99 -6.63 -0.90
CA ALA A 91 -6.36 -6.44 -2.21
C ALA A 91 -4.85 -6.33 -2.08
N LYS A 92 -4.17 -6.79 -3.14
CA LYS A 92 -2.73 -6.65 -3.33
C LYS A 92 -2.45 -6.20 -4.76
N ILE A 93 -1.64 -5.16 -4.91
CA ILE A 93 -1.17 -4.67 -6.21
C ILE A 93 0.33 -4.44 -6.15
N SER A 94 1.04 -4.79 -7.22
CA SER A 94 2.51 -4.70 -7.28
C SER A 94 2.99 -4.30 -8.67
N ALA A 95 4.15 -3.65 -8.72
CA ALA A 95 4.86 -3.23 -9.94
C ALA A 95 6.37 -3.21 -9.72
#